data_AF-A0A3B9C1N9-F1
#
_entry.id   AF-A0A3B9C1N9-F1
#
_cell.length_a   1.000
_cell.length_b   1.000
_cell.length_c   1.000
_cell.angle_alpha   90.00
_cell.angle_beta   90.00
_cell.angle_gamma   90.00
#
_symmetry.space_group_name_H-M   'P 1'
#
loop_
_entity.id
_entity.type
_entity.pdbx_description
1 polymer ?
#
loop_
_entity_poly.entity_id
_entity_poly.type
_entity_poly.pdbx_seq_one_letter_code
_entity_poly.pdbx_strand_id
1 'polypeptide(L)'
;MKKFLSVAFIFLCFSRISLTAQTKAGDPPPISFKGKITFERKNNVHKQMEEMMKNQPNSGMLDQVKKQIPKYKIDIFELFFNNEQSLY
;
A
#
# COMPACT_ATOMS: atom_id res chain seq x y z
N MET A 1 24.12 -50.12 -21.30
CA MET A 1 24.68 -48.76 -21.51
C MET A 1 23.60 -47.66 -21.63
N LYS A 2 22.53 -47.83 -22.42
CA LYS A 2 21.50 -46.78 -22.63
C LYS A 2 20.81 -46.26 -21.34
N LYS A 3 20.61 -47.12 -20.33
CA LYS A 3 19.99 -46.73 -19.04
C LYS A 3 20.86 -45.79 -18.19
N PHE A 4 22.19 -45.99 -18.20
CA PHE A 4 23.13 -45.12 -17.48
C PHE A 4 23.24 -43.73 -18.12
N LEU A 5 23.19 -43.67 -19.46
CA LEU A 5 23.20 -42.39 -20.19
C LEU A 5 21.94 -41.56 -19.92
N SER A 6 20.78 -42.21 -19.80
CA SER A 6 19.51 -41.56 -19.47
C SER A 6 19.49 -41.00 -18.04
N VAL A 7 20.01 -41.75 -17.06
CA VAL A 7 20.12 -41.29 -15.66
C VAL A 7 21.08 -40.11 -15.54
N ALA A 8 22.22 -40.15 -16.23
CA ALA A 8 23.16 -39.03 -16.27
C ALA A 8 22.55 -37.77 -16.91
N PHE A 9 21.74 -37.93 -17.96
CA PHE A 9 21.06 -36.82 -18.62
C PHE A 9 20.01 -36.17 -17.72
N ILE A 10 19.24 -36.97 -16.98
CA ILE A 10 18.26 -36.48 -15.99
C ILE A 10 18.99 -35.70 -14.87
N PHE A 11 20.09 -36.24 -14.34
CA PHE A 11 20.86 -35.57 -13.29
C PHE A 11 21.44 -34.22 -13.78
N LEU A 12 21.91 -34.17 -15.03
CA LEU A 12 22.43 -32.97 -15.66
C LEU A 12 21.34 -31.90 -15.87
N CYS A 13 20.11 -32.31 -16.22
CA CYS A 13 18.96 -31.42 -16.30
C CYS A 13 18.53 -30.85 -14.94
N PHE A 14 18.51 -31.67 -13.88
CA PHE A 14 18.17 -31.20 -12.53
C PHE A 14 19.21 -30.21 -11.96
N SER A 15 20.50 -30.37 -12.31
CA SER A 15 21.55 -29.45 -11.87
C SER A 15 21.41 -28.01 -12.41
N ARG A 16 20.76 -27.83 -13.57
CA ARG A 16 20.57 -26.51 -14.19
C ARG A 16 19.42 -25.71 -13.58
N ILE A 17 18.39 -26.40 -13.06
CA ILE A 17 17.22 -25.75 -12.43
C ILE A 17 17.59 -25.15 -11.06
N SER A 18 18.53 -25.78 -10.34
CA SER A 18 18.99 -25.30 -9.03
C SER A 18 19.80 -24.01 -9.09
N LEU A 19 20.40 -23.65 -10.25
CA LEU A 19 21.23 -22.45 -10.37
C LEU A 19 20.40 -21.16 -10.51
N THR A 20 19.14 -21.24 -10.93
CA THR A 20 18.27 -20.06 -11.15
C THR A 20 17.33 -19.77 -10.00
N ALA A 21 17.24 -20.63 -8.99
CA ALA A 21 16.35 -20.46 -7.83
C ALA A 21 16.99 -19.68 -6.66
N GLN A 22 18.26 -19.29 -6.77
CA GLN A 22 18.96 -18.49 -5.76
C GLN A 22 18.82 -16.99 -6.02
N THR A 23 17.59 -16.48 -6.15
CA THR A 23 17.36 -15.10 -5.67
C THR A 23 17.44 -15.20 -4.15
N LYS A 24 18.54 -14.68 -3.61
CA LYS A 24 19.09 -15.08 -2.31
C LYS A 24 18.06 -15.02 -1.19
N ALA A 25 17.79 -16.16 -0.56
CA ALA A 25 17.12 -16.22 0.73
C ALA A 25 18.02 -15.53 1.77
N GLY A 26 17.88 -14.22 1.94
CA GLY A 26 18.71 -13.39 2.82
C GLY A 26 19.19 -12.07 2.23
N ASP A 27 19.00 -11.79 0.93
CA ASP A 27 19.20 -10.43 0.44
C ASP A 27 18.08 -9.53 1.02
N PRO A 28 18.41 -8.33 1.54
CA PRO A 28 17.38 -7.37 1.92
C PRO A 28 16.48 -7.10 0.71
N PRO A 29 15.17 -6.88 0.93
CA PRO A 29 14.25 -6.62 -0.17
C PRO A 29 14.82 -5.49 -1.04
N PRO A 30 14.73 -5.62 -2.39
CA PRO A 30 15.30 -4.62 -3.29
C PRO A 30 14.75 -3.25 -2.91
N ILE A 31 15.66 -2.35 -2.51
CA ILE A 31 15.30 -0.99 -2.11
C ILE A 31 14.82 -0.27 -3.35
N SER A 32 13.51 -0.02 -3.43
CA SER A 32 12.93 0.76 -4.52
C SER A 32 13.00 2.25 -4.18
N PHE A 33 13.78 3.00 -4.95
CA PHE A 33 13.88 4.46 -4.84
C PHE A 33 12.88 5.20 -5.73
N LYS A 34 12.03 4.46 -6.47
CA LYS A 34 10.99 4.99 -7.34
C LYS A 34 9.65 4.37 -6.99
N GLY A 35 8.61 5.19 -6.93
CA GLY A 35 7.27 4.70 -6.65
C GLY A 35 6.23 5.78 -6.47
N LYS A 36 4.99 5.34 -6.24
CA LYS A 36 3.85 6.16 -5.90
C LYS A 36 3.24 5.63 -4.61
N ILE A 37 3.06 6.49 -3.61
CA ILE A 37 2.28 6.20 -2.41
C ILE A 37 0.97 6.97 -2.54
N THR A 38 -0.14 6.23 -2.60
CA THR A 38 -1.48 6.82 -2.51
C THR A 38 -2.00 6.61 -1.09
N PHE A 39 -2.37 7.70 -0.44
CA PHE A 39 -2.96 7.69 0.90
C PHE A 39 -4.33 8.35 0.86
N GLU A 40 -5.35 7.62 1.30
CA GLU A 40 -6.70 8.14 1.47
C GLU A 40 -6.94 8.45 2.95
N ARG A 41 -7.30 9.70 3.26
CA ARG A 41 -7.75 10.12 4.59
C ARG A 41 -9.25 10.36 4.57
N LYS A 42 -9.98 9.55 5.34
CA LYS A 42 -11.42 9.70 5.54
C LYS A 42 -11.72 10.27 6.91
N ASN A 43 -12.28 11.48 6.96
CA ASN A 43 -12.65 12.18 8.18
C ASN A 43 -14.17 12.26 8.34
N ASN A 44 -14.69 11.91 9.51
CA ASN A 44 -16.10 12.07 9.85
C ASN A 44 -16.37 13.49 10.36
N VAL A 45 -16.82 14.36 9.47
CA VAL A 45 -17.04 15.79 9.75
C VAL A 45 -18.20 15.96 10.73
N HIS A 46 -19.24 15.13 10.65
CA HIS A 46 -20.37 15.21 11.57
C HIS A 46 -19.95 14.97 13.01
N LYS A 47 -19.12 13.95 13.25
CA LYS A 47 -18.59 13.63 14.58
C LYS A 47 -17.67 14.74 15.10
N GLN A 48 -16.82 15.28 14.24
CA GLN A 48 -15.95 16.41 14.59
C GLN A 48 -16.76 17.63 15.05
N MET A 49 -17.86 17.94 14.36
CA MET A 49 -18.73 19.05 14.75
C MET A 49 -19.51 18.78 16.04
N GLU A 50 -19.97 17.55 16.26
CA GLU A 50 -20.57 17.14 17.53
C GLU A 50 -19.60 17.32 18.70
N GLU A 51 -18.33 16.94 18.53
CA GLU A 51 -17.30 17.11 19.55
C GLU A 51 -17.00 18.59 19.82
N MET A 52 -16.91 19.41 18.77
CA MET A 52 -16.70 20.87 18.90
C MET A 52 -17.87 21.59 19.57
N MET A 53 -19.10 21.12 19.34
CA MET A 53 -20.33 21.75 19.87
C MET A 53 -20.87 21.04 21.13
N LYS A 54 -20.16 20.05 21.66
CA LYS A 54 -20.61 19.19 22.77
C LYS A 54 -21.03 19.95 24.04
N ASN A 55 -20.46 21.13 24.26
CA ASN A 55 -20.75 21.98 25.43
C ASN A 55 -21.61 23.21 25.08
N GLN A 56 -22.14 23.30 23.86
CA GLN A 56 -23.03 24.38 23.43
C GLN A 56 -24.49 23.92 23.55
N PRO A 57 -25.40 24.75 24.11
CA PRO A 57 -26.80 24.38 24.30
C PRO A 57 -27.62 24.32 23.00
N ASN A 58 -27.01 24.60 21.83
CA ASN A 58 -27.73 24.89 20.60
C ASN A 58 -27.74 23.69 19.61
N SER A 59 -28.47 22.64 19.95
CA SER A 59 -28.58 21.40 19.16
C SER A 59 -29.24 21.59 17.79
N GLY A 60 -30.22 22.50 17.67
CA GLY A 60 -30.97 22.72 16.42
C GLY A 60 -30.14 23.28 15.26
N MET A 61 -29.10 24.06 15.57
CA MET A 61 -28.19 24.59 14.56
C MET A 61 -27.29 23.49 13.96
N LEU A 62 -26.82 22.57 14.79
CA LEU A 62 -25.98 21.45 14.35
C LEU A 62 -26.74 20.53 13.37
N ASP A 63 -28.01 20.26 13.64
CA ASP A 63 -28.83 19.40 12.79
C ASP A 63 -29.15 20.04 11.42
N GLN A 64 -29.29 21.35 11.36
CA GLN A 64 -29.44 22.06 10.09
C GLN A 64 -28.15 22.02 9.26
N VAL A 65 -27.00 22.19 9.90
CA VAL A 65 -25.69 22.17 9.21
C VAL A 65 -25.35 20.76 8.71
N LYS A 66 -25.60 19.71 9.51
CA LYS A 66 -25.38 18.31 9.08
C LYS A 66 -26.16 17.92 7.84
N LYS A 67 -27.33 18.55 7.57
CA LYS A 67 -28.13 18.32 6.37
C LYS A 67 -27.52 18.92 5.10
N GLN A 68 -26.67 19.95 5.25
CA GLN A 68 -26.07 20.68 4.13
C GLN A 68 -24.67 20.18 3.78
N ILE A 69 -24.02 19.42 4.68
CA ILE A 69 -22.65 18.95 4.50
C ILE A 69 -22.56 17.42 4.42
N PRO A 70 -21.66 16.87 3.60
CA PRO A 70 -21.42 15.45 3.56
C PRO A 70 -20.87 14.93 4.90
N LYS A 71 -21.29 13.72 5.28
CA LYS A 71 -20.86 13.06 6.53
C LYS A 71 -19.36 12.81 6.57
N TYR A 72 -18.78 12.43 5.43
CA TYR A 72 -17.37 12.13 5.30
C TYR A 72 -16.71 13.10 4.33
N LYS A 73 -15.57 13.64 4.74
CA LYS A 73 -14.61 14.27 3.86
C LYS A 73 -13.54 13.24 3.51
N ILE A 74 -13.30 13.05 2.23
CA ILE A 74 -12.27 12.15 1.72
C ILE A 74 -11.20 13.03 1.07
N ASP A 75 -9.98 12.95 1.60
CA ASP A 75 -8.80 13.59 1.03
C ASP A 75 -7.90 12.50 0.46
N ILE A 76 -7.46 12.65 -0.79
CA ILE A 76 -6.53 11.72 -1.45
C ILE A 76 -5.19 12.44 -1.60
N PHE A 77 -4.12 11.79 -1.14
CA PHE A 77 -2.76 12.27 -1.25
C PHE A 77 -1.97 11.32 -2.13
N GLU A 78 -1.21 11.87 -3.05
CA GLU A 78 -0.35 11.10 -3.94
C GLU A 78 1.08 11.60 -3.81
N LEU A 79 1.95 10.77 -3.26
CA LEU A 79 3.38 11.06 -3.18
C LEU A 79 4.08 10.28 -4.28
N PHE A 80 4.66 11.02 -5.22
CA PHE A 80 5.55 10.46 -6.23
C PHE A 80 6.99 10.69 -5.77
N PHE A 81 7.77 9.61 -5.69
CA PHE A 81 9.17 9.68 -5.32
C PHE A 81 10.03 8.99 -6.37
N ASN A 82 11.17 9.61 -6.64
CA ASN A 82 12.22 9.06 -7.48
C ASN A 82 13.59 9.41 -6.86
N ASN A 83 14.66 8.95 -7.48
CA ASN A 83 16.03 9.17 -6.98
C ASN A 83 16.44 10.64 -6.88
N GLU A 84 15.72 11.54 -7.55
CA GLU A 84 16.08 12.95 -7.68
C GLU A 84 15.30 13.80 -6.69
N GLN A 85 13.97 13.66 -6.62
CA GLN A 85 13.08 14.49 -5.78
C GLN A 85 11.74 13.80 -5.46
N SER A 86 11.10 14.27 -4.39
CA SER A 86 9.73 13.89 -4.00
C SER A 86 8.76 15.04 -4.30
N LEU A 87 7.67 14.78 -5.02
CA LEU A 87 6.60 15.76 -5.35
C LEU A 87 5.32 15.43 -4.57
N TYR A 88 4.74 16.44 -3.90
CA TYR A 88 3.51 16.37 -3.09
C TYR A 88 2.34 17.09 -3.76
#